data_AF-A0A1H8BA97-F1
#
_entry.id   AF-A0A1H8BA97-F1
#
_cell.length_a   1.000
_cell.length_b   1.000
_cell.length_c   1.000
_cell.angle_alpha   90.00
_cell.angle_beta   90.00
_cell.angle_gamma   90.00
#
_symmetry.space_group_name_H-M   'P 1'
#
loop_
_entity.id
_entity.type
_entity.pdbx_description
1 polymer ?
#
loop_
_entity_poly.entity_id
_entity_poly.type
_entity_poly.pdbx_seq_one_letter_code
_entity_poly.pdbx_strand_id
1 'polypeptide(L)'
;MSHAPVVVCLAPVEPDGVESAVEEALAPFALVVDEQWFERPHWRDELAEPVDGAGPDAIAAVLAESTGNDWRHEESPTGPRYFELTEDNPRGQWSSYTIGGGYRGLFPVRALADPRNEALVRGECCPDGWADGGPISLLDLGAARRQAQRTAADRYMRWCEITAGNPGVRPLADFEAEHGSPAERWMPSAAAAAFEAQPQVALARAERLVGTGEDPVALFAAPDRLFEEAGLRAVTGAALLTVDGTWCDDPDGAHRPAPRSEESLAYHRRANSYLGSLDADCLIVLTDLYR
;
A
#
# COMPACT_ATOMS: atom_id res chain seq x y z
N MET A 1 -6.62 -8.93 9.11
CA MET A 1 -5.34 -9.07 8.39
C MET A 1 -5.23 -7.89 7.44
N SER A 2 -4.24 -7.03 7.65
CA SER A 2 -3.91 -5.96 6.70
C SER A 2 -3.07 -6.58 5.58
N HIS A 3 -3.41 -6.29 4.33
CA HIS A 3 -2.65 -6.73 3.19
C HIS A 3 -2.48 -5.59 2.18
N ALA A 4 -1.33 -5.54 1.50
CA ALA A 4 -0.97 -4.41 0.67
C ALA A 4 -0.36 -4.86 -0.67
N PRO A 5 -0.77 -4.23 -1.79
CA PRO A 5 -0.17 -4.50 -3.09
C PRO A 5 1.20 -3.83 -3.14
N VAL A 6 2.23 -4.58 -3.51
CA VAL A 6 3.59 -4.08 -3.75
C VAL A 6 4.01 -4.46 -5.15
N VAL A 7 4.63 -3.51 -5.85
CA VAL A 7 5.24 -3.78 -7.15
C VAL A 7 6.74 -3.99 -6.94
N VAL A 8 7.20 -5.20 -7.17
CA VAL A 8 8.60 -5.61 -7.06
C VAL A 8 9.24 -5.52 -8.44
N CYS A 9 10.28 -4.70 -8.58
CA CYS A 9 11.05 -4.56 -9.80
C CYS A 9 12.30 -5.42 -9.70
N LEU A 10 12.56 -6.25 -10.71
CA LEU A 10 13.67 -7.18 -10.74
C LEU A 10 14.54 -6.94 -11.98
N ALA A 11 15.82 -7.27 -11.86
CA ALA A 11 16.66 -7.47 -13.03
C ALA A 11 16.10 -8.62 -13.90
N PRO A 12 16.51 -8.74 -15.17
CA PRO A 12 16.11 -9.86 -16.02
C PRO A 12 16.41 -11.21 -15.36
N VAL A 13 15.40 -12.06 -15.23
CA VAL A 13 15.50 -13.43 -14.71
C VAL A 13 14.74 -14.38 -15.62
N GLU A 14 15.19 -15.64 -15.67
CA GLU A 14 14.47 -16.69 -16.39
C GLU A 14 13.10 -16.95 -15.74
N PRO A 15 12.06 -17.37 -16.50
CA PRO A 15 10.71 -17.56 -16.00
C PRO A 15 10.61 -18.41 -14.72
N ASP A 16 11.32 -19.54 -14.69
CA ASP A 16 11.30 -20.47 -13.54
C ASP A 16 11.99 -19.92 -12.29
N GLY A 17 12.74 -18.82 -12.42
CA GLY A 17 13.46 -18.15 -11.32
C GLY A 17 12.73 -16.95 -10.72
N VAL A 18 11.58 -16.55 -11.27
CA VAL A 18 10.88 -15.33 -10.84
C VAL A 18 10.45 -15.39 -9.38
N GLU A 19 9.86 -16.50 -8.94
CA GLU A 19 9.37 -16.63 -7.56
C GLU A 19 10.52 -16.51 -6.54
N SER A 20 11.62 -17.22 -6.77
CA SER A 20 12.81 -17.12 -5.92
C SER A 20 13.43 -15.72 -5.94
N ALA A 21 13.42 -15.03 -7.08
CA ALA A 21 13.93 -13.66 -7.18
C ALA A 21 13.03 -12.65 -6.44
N VAL A 22 11.70 -12.84 -6.47
CA VAL A 22 10.75 -12.05 -5.67
C VAL A 22 10.99 -12.30 -4.18
N GLU A 23 11.14 -13.56 -3.78
CA GLU A 23 11.42 -13.93 -2.38
C GLU A 23 12.72 -13.29 -1.89
N GLU A 24 13.81 -13.41 -2.66
CA GLU A 24 15.10 -12.82 -2.32
C GLU A 24 15.02 -11.29 -2.21
N ALA A 25 14.33 -10.63 -3.14
CA ALA A 25 14.14 -9.18 -3.12
C ALA A 25 13.32 -8.72 -1.89
N LEU A 26 12.29 -9.48 -1.52
CA LEU A 26 11.42 -9.15 -0.39
C LEU A 26 12.02 -9.56 0.95
N ALA A 27 12.91 -10.56 1.01
CA ALA A 27 13.45 -11.14 2.25
C ALA A 27 13.97 -10.10 3.28
N PRO A 28 14.65 -9.00 2.89
CA PRO A 28 15.06 -7.95 3.85
C PRO A 28 13.90 -7.25 4.57
N PHE A 29 12.67 -7.38 4.04
CA PHE A 29 11.45 -6.74 4.50
C PHE A 29 10.43 -7.73 5.11
N ALA A 30 10.77 -9.02 5.18
CA ALA A 30 9.93 -10.02 5.85
C ALA A 30 9.86 -9.75 7.35
N LEU A 31 8.71 -10.01 7.98
CA LEU A 31 8.61 -10.31 9.40
C LEU A 31 9.33 -11.64 9.59
N VAL A 32 10.58 -11.57 10.03
CA VAL A 32 11.40 -12.77 10.16
C VAL A 32 11.00 -13.48 11.45
N VAL A 33 10.62 -14.74 11.34
CA VAL A 33 10.29 -15.64 12.45
C VAL A 33 11.52 -16.20 13.18
N ASP A 34 12.72 -15.70 12.86
CA ASP A 34 13.99 -16.06 13.49
C ASP A 34 14.51 -14.90 14.34
N GLU A 35 15.10 -15.25 15.50
CA GLU A 35 15.72 -14.36 16.48
C GLU A 35 16.66 -13.32 15.84
N GLN A 36 16.22 -12.06 15.72
CA GLN A 36 17.05 -10.94 15.23
C GLN A 36 17.22 -9.85 16.28
N TRP A 37 18.47 -9.37 16.39
CA TRP A 37 18.87 -8.33 17.31
C TRP A 37 18.92 -6.97 16.60
N PHE A 38 18.00 -6.06 16.94
CA PHE A 38 17.90 -4.74 16.32
C PHE A 38 18.47 -3.66 17.23
N GLU A 39 19.36 -2.83 16.70
CA GLU A 39 19.86 -1.68 17.46
C GLU A 39 18.74 -0.69 17.76
N ARG A 40 18.64 -0.28 19.02
CA ARG A 40 17.68 0.73 19.50
C ARG A 40 18.44 2.00 19.88
N PRO A 41 18.67 2.95 18.96
CA PRO A 41 19.43 4.17 19.24
C PRO A 41 18.76 5.07 20.30
N HIS A 42 17.45 4.90 20.50
CA HIS A 42 16.63 5.62 21.48
C HIS A 42 16.17 4.74 22.65
N TRP A 43 16.92 3.68 22.98
CA TRP A 43 16.57 2.73 24.06
C TRP A 43 16.21 3.36 25.41
N ARG A 44 16.71 4.57 25.70
CA ARG A 44 16.38 5.29 26.95
C ARG A 44 14.89 5.63 27.08
N ASP A 45 14.20 5.79 25.95
CA ASP A 45 12.77 6.11 25.93
C ASP A 45 11.91 4.89 26.30
N GLU A 46 12.48 3.68 26.25
CA GLU A 46 11.83 2.41 26.60
C GLU A 46 11.94 2.07 28.10
N LEU A 47 12.70 2.85 28.87
CA LEU A 47 12.85 2.64 30.31
C LEU A 47 11.64 3.16 31.08
N ALA A 48 11.07 2.32 31.94
CA ALA A 48 10.03 2.75 32.88
C ALA A 48 10.57 3.72 33.95
N GLU A 49 11.83 3.56 34.36
CA GLU A 49 12.50 4.40 35.37
C GLU A 49 13.95 4.74 34.97
N PRO A 50 14.49 5.91 35.37
CA PRO A 50 15.88 6.27 35.10
C PRO A 50 16.87 5.33 35.80
N VAL A 51 17.87 4.83 35.07
CA VAL A 51 18.95 3.97 35.60
C VAL A 51 20.27 4.74 35.65
N ASP A 52 20.43 5.61 36.65
CA ASP A 52 21.65 6.39 36.83
C ASP A 52 22.79 5.53 37.41
N GLY A 53 23.96 5.57 36.76
CA GLY A 53 25.18 4.90 37.23
C GLY A 53 25.21 3.37 37.05
N ALA A 54 24.20 2.79 36.38
CA ALA A 54 24.17 1.37 36.05
C ALA A 54 25.16 1.01 34.94
N GLY A 55 25.77 -0.18 35.02
CA GLY A 55 26.60 -0.73 33.95
C GLY A 55 25.78 -1.28 32.79
N PRO A 56 26.39 -1.56 31.62
CA PRO A 56 25.67 -1.97 30.41
C PRO A 56 24.79 -3.23 30.57
N ASP A 57 25.28 -4.25 31.29
CA ASP A 57 24.51 -5.47 31.59
C ASP A 57 23.26 -5.18 32.43
N ALA A 58 23.39 -4.31 33.44
CA ALA A 58 22.27 -3.92 34.30
C ALA A 58 21.22 -3.13 33.52
N ILE A 59 21.64 -2.27 32.59
CA ILE A 59 20.73 -1.54 31.70
C ILE A 59 19.99 -2.51 30.77
N ALA A 60 20.66 -3.48 30.16
CA ALA A 60 20.01 -4.48 29.32
C ALA A 60 18.97 -5.31 30.10
N ALA A 61 19.26 -5.69 31.35
CA ALA A 61 18.31 -6.39 32.20
C ALA A 61 17.05 -5.56 32.51
N VAL A 62 17.20 -4.25 32.80
CA VAL A 62 16.06 -3.35 33.04
C VAL A 62 15.23 -3.15 31.78
N LEU A 63 15.87 -3.05 30.61
CA LEU A 63 15.18 -2.96 29.33
C LEU A 63 14.37 -4.22 29.02
N ALA A 64 14.95 -5.40 29.29
CA ALA A 64 14.24 -6.66 29.13
C ALA A 64 13.02 -6.77 30.03
N GLU A 65 13.13 -6.35 31.30
CA GLU A 65 11.99 -6.30 32.22
C GLU A 65 10.92 -5.29 31.78
N SER A 66 11.33 -4.12 31.28
CA SER A 66 10.41 -3.04 30.89
C SER A 66 9.62 -3.36 29.62
N THR A 67 10.25 -4.03 28.65
CA THR A 67 9.67 -4.30 27.32
C THR A 67 9.09 -5.71 27.18
N GLY A 68 9.52 -6.65 28.02
CA GLY A 68 9.18 -8.06 27.88
C GLY A 68 9.94 -8.80 26.77
N ASN A 69 10.94 -8.15 26.16
CA ASN A 69 11.80 -8.71 25.10
C ASN A 69 13.21 -8.99 25.62
N ASP A 70 14.01 -9.82 24.94
CA ASP A 70 15.41 -9.98 25.33
C ASP A 70 16.26 -8.79 24.85
N TRP A 71 17.24 -8.36 25.65
CA TRP A 71 18.12 -7.26 25.31
C TRP A 71 19.59 -7.65 25.48
N ARG A 72 20.45 -7.14 24.60
CA ARG A 72 21.91 -7.26 24.72
C ARG A 72 22.57 -5.92 24.43
N HIS A 73 23.85 -5.81 24.76
CA HIS A 73 24.66 -4.66 24.37
C HIS A 73 25.94 -5.09 23.65
N GLU A 74 26.47 -4.19 22.84
CA GLU A 74 27.79 -4.30 22.24
C GLU A 74 28.60 -3.02 22.54
N GLU A 75 29.85 -3.20 22.95
CA GLU A 75 30.78 -2.09 23.17
C GLU A 75 31.18 -1.43 21.85
N SER A 76 31.14 -0.09 21.82
CA SER A 76 31.56 0.72 20.68
C SER A 76 32.45 1.88 21.15
N PRO A 77 33.34 2.43 20.29
CA PRO A 77 34.16 3.60 20.64
C PRO A 77 33.39 4.82 21.17
N THR A 78 32.10 4.92 20.86
CA THR A 78 31.21 6.00 21.30
C THR A 78 30.36 5.66 22.53
N GLY A 79 30.58 4.49 23.13
CA GLY A 79 29.79 3.94 24.24
C GLY A 79 28.96 2.70 23.84
N PRO A 80 28.29 2.05 24.80
CA PRO A 80 27.52 0.83 24.57
C PRO A 80 26.33 1.09 23.63
N ARG A 81 26.13 0.18 22.68
CA ARG A 81 24.96 0.10 21.79
C ARG A 81 24.06 -1.01 22.28
N TYR A 82 22.75 -0.76 22.33
CA TYR A 82 21.78 -1.72 22.83
C TYR A 82 20.96 -2.29 21.70
N PHE A 83 20.72 -3.59 21.76
CA PHE A 83 19.97 -4.35 20.78
C PHE A 83 18.85 -5.10 21.48
N GLU A 84 17.67 -5.00 20.91
CA GLU A 84 16.50 -5.76 21.34
C GLU A 84 16.34 -6.96 20.42
N LEU A 85 16.17 -8.14 21.01
CA LEU A 85 15.71 -9.32 20.32
C LEU A 85 14.21 -9.15 20.08
N THR A 86 13.84 -9.06 18.83
CA THR A 86 12.42 -8.99 18.48
C THR A 86 12.16 -9.87 17.27
N GLU A 87 11.02 -10.56 17.32
CA GLU A 87 10.43 -11.26 16.18
C GLU A 87 9.81 -10.25 15.19
N ASP A 88 9.70 -8.98 15.59
CA ASP A 88 9.23 -7.88 14.75
C ASP A 88 10.42 -7.23 14.02
N ASN A 89 10.51 -7.42 12.71
CA ASN A 89 11.37 -6.59 11.89
C ASN A 89 10.78 -5.15 11.89
N PRO A 90 11.48 -4.11 12.38
CA PRO A 90 10.98 -2.73 12.41
C PRO A 90 10.87 -2.11 11.00
N ARG A 91 11.50 -2.74 10.00
CA ARG A 91 11.27 -2.49 8.57
C ARG A 91 10.31 -3.53 7.95
N GLY A 92 10.00 -4.58 8.71
CA GLY A 92 9.19 -5.72 8.33
C GLY A 92 7.73 -5.32 8.23
N GLN A 93 7.13 -5.63 7.09
CA GLN A 93 5.74 -5.27 6.83
C GLN A 93 4.88 -6.46 6.42
N TRP A 94 5.41 -7.68 6.47
CA TRP A 94 4.70 -8.86 5.96
C TRP A 94 5.22 -10.20 6.51
N SER A 95 4.32 -11.13 6.86
CA SER A 95 4.58 -12.50 7.31
C SER A 95 4.51 -13.53 6.18
N SER A 96 3.76 -13.22 5.12
CA SER A 96 3.71 -14.00 3.89
C SER A 96 3.38 -13.11 2.70
N TYR A 97 3.59 -13.62 1.48
CA TYR A 97 3.20 -12.93 0.27
C TYR A 97 2.56 -13.88 -0.74
N THR A 98 1.86 -13.32 -1.72
CA THR A 98 1.36 -14.05 -2.88
C THR A 98 1.51 -13.19 -4.13
N ILE A 99 2.02 -13.75 -5.22
CA ILE A 99 2.06 -13.05 -6.52
C ILE A 99 0.64 -12.82 -7.02
N GLY A 100 0.33 -11.56 -7.37
CA GLY A 100 -1.01 -11.09 -7.74
C GLY A 100 -1.97 -10.99 -6.56
N GLY A 101 -2.24 -12.12 -5.89
CA GLY A 101 -3.11 -12.20 -4.70
C GLY A 101 -4.49 -11.57 -4.90
N GLY A 102 -4.90 -10.72 -3.96
CA GLY A 102 -6.14 -9.95 -4.02
C GLY A 102 -6.16 -8.86 -5.09
N TYR A 103 -5.00 -8.53 -5.67
CA TYR A 103 -4.82 -7.45 -6.65
C TYR A 103 -4.49 -7.97 -8.06
N ARG A 104 -4.69 -9.28 -8.28
CA ARG A 104 -4.29 -9.96 -9.51
C ARG A 104 -4.82 -9.32 -10.79
N GLY A 105 -4.07 -9.51 -11.88
CA GLY A 105 -4.41 -9.01 -13.21
C GLY A 105 -4.27 -7.49 -13.32
N LEU A 106 -3.22 -6.91 -12.74
CA LEU A 106 -3.00 -5.47 -12.75
C LEU A 106 -2.42 -4.96 -14.07
N PHE A 107 -1.64 -5.78 -14.77
CA PHE A 107 -0.89 -5.34 -15.96
C PHE A 107 -1.50 -5.91 -17.24
N PRO A 108 -2.05 -5.07 -18.15
CA PRO A 108 -2.45 -5.54 -19.46
C PRO A 108 -1.24 -6.03 -20.24
N VAL A 109 -1.40 -7.15 -20.94
CA VAL A 109 -0.41 -7.66 -21.89
C VAL A 109 -0.54 -6.87 -23.19
N ARG A 110 0.59 -6.47 -23.79
CA ARG A 110 0.60 -5.77 -25.08
C ARG A 110 -0.07 -6.62 -26.16
N ALA A 111 -0.87 -5.98 -27.01
CA ALA A 111 -1.64 -6.67 -28.04
C ALA A 111 -0.81 -7.48 -29.05
N LEU A 112 0.47 -7.14 -29.24
CA LEU A 112 1.39 -7.84 -30.14
C LEU A 112 2.22 -8.92 -29.44
N ALA A 113 2.18 -8.99 -28.11
CA ALA A 113 2.83 -10.05 -27.36
C ALA A 113 1.97 -11.31 -27.41
N ASP A 114 2.62 -12.47 -27.44
CA ASP A 114 1.91 -13.74 -27.22
C ASP A 114 1.38 -13.75 -25.77
N PRO A 115 0.05 -13.84 -25.55
CA PRO A 115 -0.51 -13.90 -24.20
C PRO A 115 -0.06 -15.14 -23.41
N ARG A 116 0.49 -16.16 -24.09
CA ARG A 116 1.05 -17.39 -23.52
C ARG A 116 2.58 -17.36 -23.38
N ASN A 117 3.21 -16.21 -23.59
CA ASN A 117 4.65 -16.07 -23.39
C ASN A 117 5.00 -16.47 -21.94
N GLU A 118 5.91 -17.43 -21.80
CA GLU A 118 6.31 -18.01 -20.51
C GLU A 118 6.97 -16.97 -19.58
N ALA A 119 7.51 -15.87 -20.12
CA ALA A 119 8.04 -14.77 -19.32
C ALA A 119 6.95 -13.91 -18.65
N LEU A 120 5.67 -14.08 -19.01
CA LEU A 120 4.56 -13.42 -18.31
C LEU A 120 4.28 -14.14 -16.99
N VAL A 121 4.28 -13.37 -15.91
CA VAL A 121 3.99 -13.89 -14.57
C VAL A 121 2.49 -13.80 -14.34
N ARG A 122 1.87 -14.94 -14.00
CA ARG A 122 0.43 -15.07 -13.78
C ARG A 122 0.20 -15.90 -12.53
N GLY A 123 -0.37 -15.29 -11.52
CA GLY A 123 -0.92 -15.99 -10.37
C GLY A 123 -2.22 -16.71 -10.72
N GLU A 124 -2.75 -17.44 -9.75
CA GLU A 124 -4.02 -18.15 -9.90
C GLU A 124 -5.15 -17.18 -10.24
N CYS A 125 -6.02 -17.57 -11.18
CA CYS A 125 -7.16 -16.77 -11.65
C CYS A 125 -6.80 -15.40 -12.29
N CYS A 126 -5.56 -15.20 -12.76
CA CYS A 126 -5.20 -14.03 -13.55
C CYS A 126 -5.98 -14.02 -14.89
N PRO A 127 -6.72 -12.96 -15.23
CA PRO A 127 -7.53 -12.92 -16.44
C PRO A 127 -6.72 -13.02 -17.75
N ASP A 128 -7.34 -13.58 -18.80
CA ASP A 128 -6.77 -13.59 -20.15
C ASP A 128 -6.48 -12.16 -20.63
N GLY A 129 -5.29 -11.97 -21.21
CA GLY A 129 -4.83 -10.64 -21.67
C GLY A 129 -4.30 -9.72 -20.57
N TRP A 130 -4.27 -10.18 -19.32
CA TRP A 130 -3.65 -9.48 -18.17
C TRP A 130 -2.51 -10.30 -17.60
N ALA A 131 -1.69 -9.74 -16.74
CA ALA A 131 -0.61 -10.42 -16.05
C ALA A 131 -0.44 -9.83 -14.64
N ASP A 132 0.15 -10.62 -13.76
CA ASP A 132 0.61 -10.18 -12.44
C ASP A 132 2.05 -9.68 -12.48
N GLY A 133 2.75 -9.93 -13.58
CA GLY A 133 4.07 -9.40 -13.82
C GLY A 133 4.67 -9.87 -15.13
N GLY A 134 5.95 -9.57 -15.31
CA GLY A 134 6.75 -9.96 -16.46
C GLY A 134 7.60 -8.80 -16.97
N PRO A 135 8.34 -9.02 -18.07
CA PRO A 135 9.17 -8.00 -18.70
C PRO A 135 8.37 -6.76 -19.10
N ILE A 136 8.91 -5.57 -18.85
CA ILE A 136 8.31 -4.28 -19.21
C ILE A 136 7.94 -4.23 -20.71
N SER A 137 8.74 -4.86 -21.56
CA SER A 137 8.52 -4.95 -23.01
C SER A 137 7.22 -5.67 -23.40
N LEU A 138 6.71 -6.57 -22.56
CA LEU A 138 5.50 -7.35 -22.80
C LEU A 138 4.23 -6.72 -22.21
N LEU A 139 4.38 -5.75 -21.30
CA LEU A 139 3.28 -5.12 -20.57
C LEU A 139 2.90 -3.75 -21.16
N ASP A 140 1.61 -3.41 -21.15
CA ASP A 140 1.08 -2.10 -21.58
C ASP A 140 0.64 -1.27 -20.37
N LEU A 141 1.63 -0.76 -19.63
CA LEU A 141 1.39 0.13 -18.48
C LEU A 141 0.60 1.38 -18.88
N GLY A 142 0.80 1.87 -20.11
CA GLY A 142 0.04 2.99 -20.64
C GLY A 142 -1.45 2.67 -20.80
N ALA A 143 -1.79 1.47 -21.29
CA ALA A 143 -3.18 1.02 -21.38
C ALA A 143 -3.83 0.87 -20.02
N ALA A 144 -3.12 0.35 -19.01
CA ALA A 144 -3.61 0.29 -17.63
C ALA A 144 -3.99 1.68 -17.11
N ARG A 145 -3.09 2.66 -17.22
CA ARG A 145 -3.34 4.05 -16.80
C ARG A 145 -4.54 4.66 -17.52
N ARG A 146 -4.62 4.51 -18.85
CA ARG A 146 -5.76 5.00 -19.64
C ARG A 146 -7.07 4.30 -19.28
N GLN A 147 -7.03 3.00 -18.97
CA GLN A 147 -8.20 2.25 -18.55
C GLN A 147 -8.70 2.73 -17.19
N ALA A 148 -7.80 2.95 -16.22
CA ALA A 148 -8.15 3.48 -14.90
C ALA A 148 -8.79 4.88 -15.01
N GLN A 149 -8.23 5.75 -15.85
CA GLN A 149 -8.79 7.06 -16.17
C GLN A 149 -10.20 6.97 -16.75
N ARG A 150 -10.42 6.07 -17.73
CA ARG A 150 -11.76 5.84 -18.31
C ARG A 150 -12.75 5.34 -17.26
N THR A 151 -12.38 4.34 -16.46
CA THR A 151 -13.23 3.83 -15.38
C THR A 151 -13.61 4.94 -14.39
N ALA A 152 -12.67 5.83 -14.06
CA ALA A 152 -12.93 6.98 -13.19
C ALA A 152 -13.89 8.00 -13.85
N ALA A 153 -13.73 8.26 -15.15
CA ALA A 153 -14.63 9.10 -15.92
C ALA A 153 -16.05 8.50 -16.01
N ASP A 154 -16.17 7.19 -16.25
CA ASP A 154 -17.46 6.50 -16.28
C ASP A 154 -18.17 6.56 -14.92
N ARG A 155 -17.43 6.38 -13.81
CA ARG A 155 -17.95 6.56 -12.44
C ARG A 155 -18.46 7.98 -12.21
N TYR A 156 -17.70 8.99 -12.65
CA TYR A 156 -18.10 10.39 -12.53
C TYR A 156 -19.36 10.70 -13.35
N MET A 157 -19.42 10.24 -14.61
CA MET A 157 -20.62 10.41 -15.45
C MET A 157 -21.84 9.77 -14.80
N ARG A 158 -21.69 8.57 -14.23
CA ARG A 158 -22.79 7.90 -13.54
C ARG A 158 -23.22 8.66 -12.28
N TRP A 159 -22.28 9.24 -11.52
CA TRP A 159 -22.61 10.12 -10.41
C TRP A 159 -23.37 11.37 -10.84
N CYS A 160 -23.00 11.99 -11.97
CA CYS A 160 -23.76 13.11 -12.54
C CYS A 160 -25.19 12.72 -12.88
N GLU A 161 -25.42 11.52 -13.45
CA GLU A 161 -26.78 11.02 -13.73
C GLU A 161 -27.61 10.84 -12.46
N ILE A 162 -27.02 10.27 -11.40
CA ILE A 162 -27.69 10.06 -10.10
C ILE A 162 -28.11 11.41 -9.48
N THR A 163 -27.27 12.43 -9.59
CA THR A 163 -27.47 13.72 -8.93
C THR A 163 -28.27 14.72 -9.76
N ALA A 164 -28.36 14.55 -11.08
CA ALA A 164 -29.10 15.44 -11.97
C ALA A 164 -30.59 15.60 -11.59
N GLY A 165 -31.22 14.54 -11.06
CA GLY A 165 -32.64 14.55 -10.68
C GLY A 165 -32.93 15.10 -9.28
N ASN A 166 -31.90 15.30 -8.44
CA ASN A 166 -32.06 15.76 -7.06
C ASN A 166 -30.76 16.44 -6.57
N PRO A 167 -30.61 17.76 -6.77
CA PRO A 167 -29.36 18.49 -6.50
C PRO A 167 -29.07 18.76 -5.01
N GLY A 168 -29.87 18.23 -4.08
CA GLY A 168 -29.74 18.50 -2.65
C GLY A 168 -28.76 17.60 -1.89
N VAL A 169 -27.89 16.87 -2.58
CA VAL A 169 -26.92 15.98 -1.91
C VAL A 169 -25.83 16.81 -1.23
N ARG A 170 -25.50 16.48 0.02
CA ARG A 170 -24.52 17.18 0.85
C ARG A 170 -23.38 16.23 1.23
N PRO A 171 -22.13 16.73 1.33
CA PRO A 171 -20.98 15.92 1.74
C PRO A 171 -21.09 15.49 3.21
N LEU A 172 -20.37 14.44 3.61
CA LEU A 172 -20.35 13.95 4.99
C LEU A 172 -19.91 15.03 5.98
N ALA A 173 -18.92 15.84 5.59
CA ALA A 173 -18.39 16.92 6.41
C ALA A 173 -19.46 17.93 6.88
N ASP A 174 -20.49 18.16 6.06
CA ASP A 174 -21.63 19.01 6.43
C ASP A 174 -22.42 18.41 7.62
N PHE A 175 -22.66 17.11 7.59
CA PHE A 175 -23.38 16.42 8.66
C PHE A 175 -22.52 16.32 9.93
N GLU A 176 -21.21 16.12 9.79
CA GLU A 176 -20.25 16.11 10.91
C GLU A 176 -20.20 17.46 11.62
N ALA A 177 -20.21 18.57 10.85
CA ALA A 177 -20.28 19.91 11.42
C ALA A 177 -21.58 20.17 12.19
N GLU A 178 -22.70 19.58 11.76
CA GLU A 178 -24.01 19.73 12.42
C GLU A 178 -24.17 18.88 13.68
N HIS A 179 -23.67 17.63 13.66
CA HIS A 179 -23.94 16.65 14.72
C HIS A 179 -22.76 16.48 15.70
N GLY A 180 -21.59 17.05 15.38
CA GLY A 180 -20.36 16.87 16.14
C GLY A 180 -19.72 15.48 15.93
N SER A 181 -18.45 15.36 16.30
CA SER A 181 -17.74 14.06 16.26
C SER A 181 -18.27 13.13 17.36
N PRO A 182 -18.42 11.82 17.09
CA PRO A 182 -18.84 10.88 18.12
C PRO A 182 -17.82 10.85 19.28
N ALA A 183 -18.33 10.71 20.50
CA ALA A 183 -17.49 10.56 21.70
C ALA A 183 -16.67 9.26 21.68
N GLU A 184 -17.15 8.24 20.98
CA GLU A 184 -16.49 6.94 20.82
C GLU A 184 -16.28 6.60 19.34
N ARG A 185 -15.05 6.23 18.98
CA ARG A 185 -14.60 6.00 17.60
C ARG A 185 -15.30 4.84 16.87
N TRP A 186 -15.99 3.96 17.61
CA TRP A 186 -16.53 2.69 17.10
C TRP A 186 -18.04 2.69 16.86
N MET A 187 -18.76 3.74 17.28
CA MET A 187 -20.19 3.86 17.01
C MET A 187 -20.41 4.62 15.70
N PRO A 188 -21.35 4.19 14.83
CA PRO A 188 -21.78 5.00 13.70
C PRO A 188 -22.25 6.36 14.22
N SER A 189 -21.61 7.45 13.79
CA SER A 189 -22.03 8.78 14.19
C SER A 189 -23.43 9.09 13.64
N ALA A 190 -24.20 9.91 14.36
CA ALA A 190 -25.47 10.41 13.83
C ALA A 190 -25.27 11.12 12.47
N ALA A 191 -24.12 11.78 12.28
CA ALA A 191 -23.70 12.35 11.01
C ALA A 191 -23.58 11.30 9.90
N ALA A 192 -22.85 10.20 10.14
CA ALA A 192 -22.69 9.13 9.16
C ALA A 192 -24.03 8.48 8.81
N ALA A 193 -24.89 8.21 9.80
CA ALA A 193 -26.22 7.66 9.55
C ALA A 193 -27.10 8.61 8.70
N ALA A 194 -27.09 9.91 8.99
CA ALA A 194 -27.83 10.91 8.23
C ALA A 194 -27.28 11.08 6.81
N PHE A 195 -25.95 11.07 6.65
CA PHE A 195 -25.28 11.11 5.35
C PHE A 195 -25.64 9.89 4.48
N GLU A 196 -25.58 8.68 5.04
CA GLU A 196 -25.93 7.43 4.36
C GLU A 196 -27.42 7.35 4.01
N ALA A 197 -28.29 8.06 4.75
CA ALA A 197 -29.72 8.12 4.46
C ALA A 197 -30.05 8.94 3.19
N GLN A 198 -29.09 9.66 2.60
CA GLN A 198 -29.29 10.38 1.35
C GLN A 198 -29.49 9.38 0.18
N PRO A 199 -30.60 9.45 -0.56
CA PRO A 199 -30.90 8.49 -1.64
C PRO A 199 -29.78 8.35 -2.68
N GLN A 200 -29.11 9.46 -3.00
CA GLN A 200 -28.02 9.52 -3.97
C GLN A 200 -26.77 8.79 -3.46
N VAL A 201 -26.44 8.94 -2.17
CA VAL A 201 -25.31 8.24 -1.52
C VAL A 201 -25.60 6.75 -1.46
N ALA A 202 -26.80 6.36 -1.01
CA ALA A 202 -27.23 4.97 -0.97
C ALA A 202 -27.18 4.31 -2.35
N LEU A 203 -27.64 5.00 -3.41
CA LEU A 203 -27.58 4.51 -4.78
C LEU A 203 -26.14 4.40 -5.30
N ALA A 204 -25.30 5.42 -5.07
CA ALA A 204 -23.89 5.37 -5.48
C ALA A 204 -23.14 4.20 -4.82
N ARG A 205 -23.43 3.88 -3.55
CA ARG A 205 -22.89 2.70 -2.88
C ARG A 205 -23.45 1.39 -3.43
N ALA A 206 -24.76 1.31 -3.66
CA ALA A 206 -25.41 0.13 -4.22
C ALA A 206 -24.84 -0.23 -5.61
N GLU A 207 -24.53 0.79 -6.42
CA GLU A 207 -23.88 0.64 -7.73
C GLU A 207 -22.36 0.55 -7.66
N ARG A 208 -21.76 0.53 -6.46
CA ARG A 208 -20.32 0.44 -6.21
C ARG A 208 -19.51 1.53 -6.93
N LEU A 209 -20.07 2.74 -7.03
CA LEU A 209 -19.37 3.89 -7.58
C LEU A 209 -18.30 4.45 -6.65
N VAL A 210 -18.27 4.01 -5.39
CA VAL A 210 -17.29 4.42 -4.37
C VAL A 210 -16.95 3.24 -3.47
N GLY A 211 -15.77 3.29 -2.87
CA GLY A 211 -15.33 2.33 -1.85
C GLY A 211 -16.09 2.49 -0.53
N THR A 212 -15.93 1.51 0.35
CA THR A 212 -16.45 1.59 1.72
C THR A 212 -15.86 2.80 2.44
N GLY A 213 -16.72 3.63 3.04
CA GLY A 213 -16.29 4.83 3.77
C GLY A 213 -15.90 6.03 2.92
N GLU A 214 -15.85 5.91 1.59
CA GLU A 214 -15.67 7.06 0.71
C GLU A 214 -16.95 7.92 0.67
N ASP A 215 -16.79 9.23 0.69
CA ASP A 215 -17.83 10.22 0.44
C ASP A 215 -17.93 10.50 -1.07
N PRO A 216 -18.96 10.03 -1.78
CA PRO A 216 -19.11 10.29 -3.22
C PRO A 216 -19.20 11.78 -3.55
N VAL A 217 -19.79 12.61 -2.69
CA VAL A 217 -19.94 14.05 -2.95
C VAL A 217 -18.57 14.71 -2.96
N ALA A 218 -17.74 14.42 -1.96
CA ALA A 218 -16.37 14.92 -1.90
C ALA A 218 -15.49 14.35 -3.02
N LEU A 219 -15.59 13.04 -3.28
CA LEU A 219 -14.79 12.37 -4.31
C LEU A 219 -15.03 12.94 -5.71
N PHE A 220 -16.29 13.15 -6.08
CA PHE A 220 -16.66 13.59 -7.42
C PHE A 220 -16.71 15.13 -7.56
N ALA A 221 -16.41 15.90 -6.52
CA ALA A 221 -16.35 17.36 -6.58
C ALA A 221 -15.19 17.89 -7.45
N ALA A 222 -14.14 17.08 -7.66
CA ALA A 222 -12.95 17.44 -8.43
C ALA A 222 -12.63 16.37 -9.50
N PRO A 223 -13.36 16.33 -10.63
CA PRO A 223 -13.22 15.27 -11.64
C PRO A 223 -11.81 15.19 -12.25
N ASP A 224 -11.16 16.33 -12.53
CA ASP A 224 -9.81 16.32 -13.10
C ASP A 224 -8.80 15.64 -12.16
N ARG A 225 -8.90 15.93 -10.85
CA ARG A 225 -8.09 15.28 -9.82
C ARG A 225 -8.41 13.78 -9.78
N LEU A 226 -9.68 13.40 -9.72
CA LEU A 226 -10.11 12.00 -9.73
C LEU A 226 -9.49 11.21 -10.89
N PHE A 227 -9.47 11.78 -12.10
CA PHE A 227 -8.91 11.13 -13.29
C PHE A 227 -7.38 11.03 -13.21
N GLU A 228 -6.71 12.10 -12.79
CA GLU A 228 -5.25 12.09 -12.58
C GLU A 228 -4.85 11.02 -11.55
N GLU A 229 -5.49 11.01 -10.38
CA GLU A 229 -5.22 10.05 -9.31
C GLU A 229 -5.43 8.61 -9.78
N ALA A 230 -6.54 8.34 -10.50
CA ALA A 230 -6.82 7.02 -11.04
C ALA A 230 -5.73 6.54 -12.01
N GLY A 231 -5.27 7.42 -12.89
CA GLY A 231 -4.17 7.10 -13.82
C GLY A 231 -2.85 6.84 -13.08
N LEU A 232 -2.49 7.67 -12.11
CA LEU A 232 -1.25 7.55 -11.34
C LEU A 232 -1.20 6.24 -10.55
N ARG A 233 -2.32 5.82 -9.96
CA ARG A 233 -2.38 4.64 -9.08
C ARG A 233 -2.49 3.31 -9.82
N ALA A 234 -2.73 3.34 -11.13
CA ALA A 234 -3.11 2.17 -11.91
C ALA A 234 -2.10 1.01 -11.90
N VAL A 235 -0.81 1.28 -11.66
CA VAL A 235 0.27 0.29 -11.83
C VAL A 235 1.34 0.33 -10.74
N THR A 236 1.14 1.08 -9.66
CA THR A 236 2.22 1.36 -8.68
C THR A 236 2.05 0.63 -7.35
N GLY A 237 0.88 0.05 -7.08
CA GLY A 237 0.57 -0.52 -5.76
C GLY A 237 0.59 0.53 -4.63
N ALA A 238 0.68 0.05 -3.40
CA ALA A 238 0.86 0.83 -2.18
C ALA A 238 2.34 0.96 -1.77
N ALA A 239 3.21 0.12 -2.34
CA ALA A 239 4.64 0.30 -2.28
C ALA A 239 5.31 -0.19 -3.57
N LEU A 240 6.53 0.28 -3.80
CA LEU A 240 7.39 -0.10 -4.91
C LEU A 240 8.74 -0.54 -4.32
N LEU A 241 9.20 -1.74 -4.69
CA LEU A 241 10.57 -2.18 -4.44
C LEU A 241 11.35 -2.08 -5.75
N THR A 242 12.38 -1.22 -5.77
CA THR A 242 13.20 -0.98 -6.96
C THR A 242 14.21 -2.11 -7.19
N VAL A 243 14.78 -2.17 -8.39
CA VAL A 243 15.78 -3.20 -8.79
C VAL A 243 17.03 -3.19 -7.90
N ASP A 244 17.41 -2.03 -7.36
CA ASP A 244 18.53 -1.85 -6.43
C ASP A 244 18.17 -2.14 -4.96
N GLY A 245 16.95 -2.63 -4.70
CA GLY A 245 16.49 -2.99 -3.35
C GLY A 245 15.99 -1.81 -2.51
N THR A 246 15.74 -0.64 -3.11
CA THR A 246 15.17 0.51 -2.40
C THR A 246 13.65 0.34 -2.26
N TRP A 247 13.17 0.36 -1.02
CA TRP A 247 11.73 0.36 -0.71
C TRP A 247 11.16 1.77 -0.73
N CYS A 248 10.06 1.97 -1.44
CA CYS A 248 9.31 3.23 -1.50
C CYS A 248 7.84 2.97 -1.16
N ASP A 249 7.37 3.54 -0.06
CA ASP A 249 5.99 3.42 0.42
C ASP A 249 5.12 4.63 0.02
N ASP A 250 3.85 4.36 -0.25
CA ASP A 250 2.81 5.39 -0.27
C ASP A 250 2.53 5.84 1.18
N PRO A 251 2.75 7.11 1.54
CA PRO A 251 2.50 7.61 2.90
C PRO A 251 1.03 7.48 3.33
N ASP A 252 0.09 7.37 2.39
CA ASP A 252 -1.31 7.11 2.68
C ASP A 252 -1.65 5.61 2.81
N GLY A 253 -0.73 4.72 2.41
CA GLY A 253 -0.90 3.26 2.42
C GLY A 253 -2.01 2.72 1.50
N ALA A 254 -2.24 1.40 1.51
CA ALA A 254 -3.19 0.77 0.59
C ALA A 254 -4.65 1.19 0.81
N HIS A 255 -5.06 1.38 2.07
CA HIS A 255 -6.46 1.42 2.46
C HIS A 255 -7.08 2.81 2.64
N ARG A 256 -6.34 3.90 2.42
CA ARG A 256 -6.92 5.24 2.60
C ARG A 256 -7.97 5.54 1.51
N PRO A 257 -9.22 5.88 1.88
CA PRO A 257 -10.21 6.36 0.91
C PRO A 257 -9.75 7.67 0.26
N ALA A 258 -10.15 7.91 -0.98
CA ALA A 258 -9.87 9.16 -1.67
C ALA A 258 -10.58 10.37 -1.01
N PRO A 259 -10.09 11.61 -1.21
CA PRO A 259 -8.92 12.00 -1.99
C PRO A 259 -7.59 11.67 -1.29
N ARG A 260 -6.55 11.38 -2.09
CA ARG A 260 -5.20 11.13 -1.57
C ARG A 260 -4.46 12.42 -1.23
N SER A 261 -3.51 12.33 -0.31
CA SER A 261 -2.63 13.45 0.05
C SER A 261 -1.69 13.82 -1.09
N GLU A 262 -1.17 15.06 -1.11
CA GLU A 262 -0.20 15.47 -2.12
C GLU A 262 1.11 14.66 -2.05
N GLU A 263 1.49 14.18 -0.86
CA GLU A 263 2.65 13.32 -0.68
C GLU A 263 2.43 11.93 -1.31
N SER A 264 1.23 11.37 -1.18
CA SER A 264 0.81 10.15 -1.87
C SER A 264 0.85 10.32 -3.39
N LEU A 265 0.32 11.44 -3.91
CA LEU A 265 0.42 11.74 -5.35
C LEU A 265 1.86 11.92 -5.81
N ALA A 266 2.71 12.54 -5.00
CA ALA A 266 4.13 12.66 -5.28
C ALA A 266 4.82 11.29 -5.33
N TYR A 267 4.47 10.36 -4.43
CA TYR A 267 4.91 8.96 -4.49
C TYR A 267 4.53 8.32 -5.83
N HIS A 268 3.25 8.35 -6.21
CA HIS A 268 2.80 7.71 -7.45
C HIS A 268 3.44 8.33 -8.70
N ARG A 269 3.67 9.64 -8.74
CA ARG A 269 4.41 10.29 -9.84
C ARG A 269 5.84 9.78 -9.93
N ARG A 270 6.56 9.69 -8.80
CA ARG A 270 7.92 9.14 -8.76
C ARG A 270 7.96 7.67 -9.18
N ALA A 271 7.05 6.85 -8.66
CA ALA A 271 6.96 5.43 -9.00
C ALA A 271 6.69 5.22 -10.50
N ASN A 272 5.73 5.95 -11.08
CA ASN A 272 5.48 5.87 -12.53
C ASN A 272 6.67 6.33 -13.38
N SER A 273 7.39 7.37 -12.93
CA SER A 273 8.60 7.83 -13.61
C SER A 273 9.69 6.76 -13.58
N TYR A 274 9.89 6.10 -12.42
CA TYR A 274 10.85 5.02 -12.26
C TYR A 274 10.51 3.82 -13.17
N LEU A 275 9.25 3.36 -13.13
CA LEU A 275 8.76 2.28 -13.99
C LEU A 275 8.94 2.60 -15.48
N GLY A 276 8.80 3.88 -15.86
CA GLY A 276 9.02 4.35 -17.24
C GLY A 276 10.49 4.43 -17.64
N SER A 277 11.43 4.40 -16.68
CA SER A 277 12.88 4.41 -16.92
C SER A 277 13.54 3.03 -16.87
N LEU A 278 12.81 1.99 -16.46
CA LEU A 278 13.33 0.62 -16.42
C LEU A 278 13.67 0.12 -17.84
N ASP A 279 14.70 -0.72 -17.93
CA ASP A 279 15.03 -1.40 -19.16
C ASP A 279 13.87 -2.32 -19.60
N ALA A 280 13.76 -2.52 -20.91
CA ALA A 280 12.65 -3.26 -21.50
C ALA A 280 12.57 -4.73 -21.02
N ASP A 281 13.70 -5.28 -20.59
CA ASP A 281 13.82 -6.65 -20.12
C ASP A 281 13.76 -6.77 -18.58
N CYS A 282 13.74 -5.65 -17.84
CA CYS A 282 13.46 -5.66 -16.42
C CYS A 282 12.05 -6.22 -16.18
N LEU A 283 11.91 -7.00 -15.12
CA LEU A 283 10.62 -7.53 -14.72
C LEU A 283 9.99 -6.61 -13.68
N ILE A 284 8.67 -6.52 -13.74
CA ILE A 284 7.87 -6.05 -12.61
C ILE A 284 6.91 -7.15 -12.20
N VAL A 285 6.72 -7.34 -10.90
CA VAL A 285 5.84 -8.36 -10.34
C VAL A 285 5.00 -7.73 -9.25
N LEU A 286 3.69 -7.89 -9.34
CA LEU A 286 2.76 -7.52 -8.31
C LEU A 286 2.73 -8.61 -7.24
N THR A 287 2.90 -8.22 -5.99
CA THR A 287 2.73 -9.08 -4.83
C THR A 287 1.68 -8.50 -3.90
N ASP A 288 0.90 -9.37 -3.28
CA ASP A 288 0.01 -9.04 -2.16
C ASP A 288 0.71 -9.50 -0.89
N LEU A 289 1.10 -8.55 -0.06
CA LEU A 289 1.83 -8.80 1.18
C LEU A 289 0.85 -8.89 2.34
N TYR A 290 0.95 -9.93 3.16
CA TYR A 290 0.10 -10.15 4.33
C TYR A 290 0.89 -9.87 5.60
N ARG A 291 0.31 -9.13 6.56
CA ARG A 291 0.82 -9.05 7.93
C ARG A 291 0.18 -10.12 8.81
#